data_AF-A0A2N3WPJ2-F1
#
_entry.id   AF-A0A2N3WPJ2-F1
#
_cell.length_a   1.000
_cell.length_b   1.000
_cell.length_c   1.000
_cell.angle_alpha   90.00
_cell.angle_beta   90.00
_cell.angle_gamma   90.00
#
_symmetry.space_group_name_H-M   'P 1'
#
loop_
_entity.id
_entity.type
_entity.pdbx_description
1 polymer ?
#
loop_
_entity_poly.entity_id
_entity_poly.type
_entity_poly.pdbx_seq_one_letter_code
_entity_poly.pdbx_strand_id
1 'polypeptide(L)'
;MATRGISAEDHDARRELGARLRAARTAAGLTLREAAKALGVSAGTWSAVENGRTKVDDVRLGKAAELLGVDEARLRGVPVLAEGGWREFPPLRLDPPLAGALEAFVELGYHGATIRDIAARASLSVPGVYHHWPTKQDLLVALLDLTMDDLLSRARAARAEADGPVDRFTRLVECLALYHTHRRELGFIGASEMRSLEEPNRIRIAAVRQEMQHMVDDEVVEGCRRGLMATPLPKEAARAVVTLCTALPQWWSPKGPSSPETVARQYVGFALDVVRCVR
;
A
#
# COMPACT_ATOMS: atom_id res chain seq x y z
N MET A 1 -19.83 -21.57 32.19
CA MET A 1 -18.57 -20.88 31.84
C MET A 1 -18.36 -21.02 30.34
N ALA A 2 -18.66 -19.97 29.57
CA ALA A 2 -18.50 -19.99 28.12
C ALA A 2 -17.04 -19.65 27.78
N THR A 3 -16.32 -20.62 27.21
CA THR A 3 -15.00 -20.42 26.60
C THR A 3 -15.17 -19.46 25.43
N ARG A 4 -14.76 -18.19 25.60
CA ARG A 4 -14.70 -17.22 24.50
C ARG A 4 -13.73 -17.77 23.45
N GLY A 5 -14.27 -18.34 22.38
CA GLY A 5 -13.50 -18.69 21.20
C GLY A 5 -12.80 -17.45 20.67
N ILE A 6 -11.55 -17.60 20.26
CA ILE A 6 -10.80 -16.55 19.54
C ILE A 6 -11.61 -16.22 18.28
N SER A 7 -11.98 -14.95 18.06
CA SER A 7 -12.69 -14.57 16.84
C SER A 7 -11.79 -14.79 15.62
N ALA A 8 -12.38 -15.09 14.47
CA ALA A 8 -11.63 -15.31 13.22
C ALA A 8 -10.77 -14.07 12.86
N GLU A 9 -11.30 -12.88 13.11
CA GLU A 9 -10.60 -11.59 12.93
C GLU A 9 -9.32 -11.49 13.78
N ASP A 10 -9.39 -11.92 15.04
CA ASP A 10 -8.26 -11.94 15.97
C ASP A 10 -7.16 -12.91 15.54
N HIS A 11 -7.53 -13.96 14.80
CA HIS A 11 -6.60 -14.96 14.28
C HIS A 11 -5.93 -14.48 12.98
N ASP A 12 -6.67 -13.81 12.10
CA ASP A 12 -6.13 -13.26 10.86
C ASP A 12 -5.17 -12.09 11.13
N ALA A 13 -5.51 -11.18 12.04
CA ALA A 13 -4.61 -10.09 12.46
C ALA A 13 -3.26 -10.62 13.02
N ARG A 14 -3.28 -11.75 13.74
CA ARG A 14 -2.05 -12.38 14.25
C ARG A 14 -1.23 -13.02 13.14
N ARG A 15 -1.87 -13.64 12.15
CA ARG A 15 -1.17 -14.21 10.99
C ARG A 15 -0.48 -13.13 10.17
N GLU A 16 -1.15 -12.00 9.96
CA GLU A 16 -0.59 -10.84 9.25
C GLU A 16 0.60 -10.22 10.00
N LEU A 17 0.46 -9.97 11.31
CA LEU A 17 1.56 -9.52 12.16
C LEU A 17 2.75 -10.48 12.12
N GLY A 18 2.49 -11.79 12.25
CA GLY A 18 3.53 -12.82 12.17
C GLY A 18 4.25 -12.84 10.82
N ALA A 19 3.51 -12.67 9.72
CA ALA A 19 4.09 -12.56 8.39
C ALA A 19 5.00 -11.32 8.25
N ARG A 20 4.56 -10.15 8.76
CA ARG A 20 5.35 -8.91 8.75
C ARG A 20 6.63 -9.04 9.58
N LEU A 21 6.55 -9.63 10.78
CA LEU A 21 7.71 -9.92 11.64
C LEU A 21 8.73 -10.82 10.94
N ARG A 22 8.25 -11.89 10.29
CA ARG A 22 9.10 -12.84 9.55
C ARG A 22 9.76 -12.20 8.33
N ALA A 23 9.02 -11.39 7.59
CA ALA A 23 9.55 -10.64 6.46
C ALA A 23 10.64 -9.66 6.91
N ALA A 24 10.36 -8.85 7.94
CA ALA A 24 11.32 -7.90 8.52
C ALA A 24 12.58 -8.60 9.07
N ARG A 25 12.43 -9.74 9.74
CA ARG A 25 13.57 -10.56 10.20
C ARG A 25 14.46 -11.03 9.05
N THR A 26 13.84 -11.52 7.98
CA THR A 26 14.57 -12.01 6.80
C THR A 26 15.30 -10.86 6.10
N ALA A 27 14.65 -9.69 5.98
CA ALA A 27 15.27 -8.48 5.42
C ALA A 27 16.45 -7.96 6.26
N ALA A 28 16.38 -8.07 7.59
CA ALA A 28 17.48 -7.75 8.50
C ALA A 28 18.63 -8.77 8.47
N GLY A 29 18.54 -9.83 7.67
CA GLY A 29 19.56 -10.87 7.57
C GLY A 29 19.65 -11.79 8.81
N LEU A 30 18.65 -11.75 9.70
CA LEU A 30 18.66 -12.51 10.94
C LEU A 30 18.04 -13.90 10.77
N THR A 31 18.70 -14.93 11.29
CA THR A 31 18.08 -16.24 11.44
C THR A 31 17.01 -16.21 12.53
N LEU A 32 16.07 -17.15 12.47
CA LEU A 32 15.04 -17.31 13.51
C LEU A 32 15.66 -17.46 14.92
N ARG A 33 16.78 -18.19 15.02
CA ARG A 33 17.46 -18.45 16.30
C ARG A 33 18.16 -17.21 16.84
N GLU A 34 18.77 -16.39 15.98
CA GLU A 34 19.40 -15.13 16.38
C GLU A 34 18.35 -14.13 16.88
N ALA A 35 17.25 -13.97 16.15
CA ALA A 35 16.16 -13.09 16.58
C ALA A 35 15.54 -13.56 17.91
N ALA A 36 15.27 -14.86 18.05
CA ALA A 36 14.74 -15.43 19.30
C ALA A 36 15.68 -15.20 20.49
N LYS A 37 16.99 -15.41 20.29
CA LYS A 37 18.03 -15.18 21.30
C LYS A 37 18.07 -13.71 21.73
N ALA A 38 18.08 -12.78 20.77
CA ALA A 38 18.08 -11.34 21.04
C ALA A 38 16.81 -10.86 21.77
N LEU A 39 15.67 -11.51 21.51
CA LEU A 39 14.39 -11.20 22.17
C LEU A 39 14.19 -11.93 23.51
N GLY A 40 15.15 -12.74 23.94
CA GLY A 40 15.08 -13.48 25.20
C GLY A 40 13.98 -14.55 25.22
N VAL A 41 13.67 -15.17 24.07
CA VAL A 41 12.65 -16.22 23.94
C VAL A 41 13.21 -17.48 23.27
N SER A 42 12.51 -18.61 23.40
CA SER A 42 12.88 -19.82 22.66
C SER A 42 12.61 -19.66 21.16
N ALA A 43 13.38 -20.36 20.32
CA ALA A 43 13.15 -20.38 18.87
C ALA A 43 11.75 -20.91 18.51
N GLY A 44 11.20 -21.85 19.31
CA GLY A 44 9.84 -22.34 19.13
C GLY A 44 8.78 -21.28 19.44
N THR A 45 8.99 -20.48 20.49
CA THR A 45 8.11 -19.35 20.84
C THR A 45 8.10 -18.30 19.74
N TRP A 46 9.27 -17.90 19.24
CA TRP A 46 9.36 -16.90 18.19
C TRP A 46 8.79 -17.40 16.86
N SER A 47 9.01 -18.69 16.53
CA SER A 47 8.36 -19.34 15.39
C SER A 47 6.83 -19.31 15.50
N ALA A 48 6.27 -19.56 16.69
CA ALA A 48 4.82 -19.52 16.90
C ALA A 48 4.25 -18.12 16.68
N VAL A 49 4.98 -17.07 17.07
CA VAL A 49 4.61 -15.67 16.80
C VAL A 49 4.65 -15.38 15.30
N GLU A 50 5.73 -15.70 14.59
CA GLU A 50 5.88 -15.46 13.14
C GLU A 50 4.87 -16.23 12.27
N ASN A 51 4.30 -17.30 12.81
CA ASN A 51 3.24 -18.10 12.18
C ASN A 51 1.83 -17.73 12.67
N GLY A 52 1.68 -16.68 13.50
CA GLY A 52 0.39 -16.22 14.03
C GLY A 52 -0.28 -17.17 15.04
N ARG A 53 0.44 -18.18 15.52
CA ARG A 53 -0.09 -19.20 16.45
C ARG A 53 -0.12 -18.72 17.90
N THR A 54 0.60 -17.65 18.24
CA THR A 54 0.66 -17.10 19.59
C THR A 54 0.71 -15.58 19.55
N LYS A 55 0.06 -14.92 20.51
CA LYS A 55 0.11 -13.46 20.65
C LYS A 55 1.52 -13.00 21.04
N VAL A 56 1.92 -11.85 20.53
CA VAL A 56 3.06 -11.09 21.04
C VAL A 56 2.51 -9.91 21.84
N ASP A 57 3.04 -9.68 23.02
CA ASP A 57 2.70 -8.50 23.83
C ASP A 57 3.40 -7.25 23.28
N ASP A 58 2.89 -6.06 23.64
CA ASP A 58 3.39 -4.78 23.12
C ASP A 58 4.86 -4.55 23.46
N VAL A 59 5.31 -4.97 24.65
CA VAL A 59 6.71 -4.83 25.08
C VAL A 59 7.64 -5.64 24.18
N ARG A 60 7.27 -6.88 23.84
CA ARG A 60 8.07 -7.73 22.96
C ARG A 60 7.96 -7.28 21.50
N LEU A 61 6.82 -6.74 21.10
CA LEU A 61 6.67 -6.18 19.75
C LEU A 61 7.59 -4.97 19.54
N GLY A 62 7.68 -4.05 20.51
CA GLY A 62 8.61 -2.92 20.45
C GLY A 62 10.09 -3.36 20.40
N LYS A 63 10.48 -4.36 21.19
CA LYS A 63 11.84 -4.93 21.12
C LYS A 63 12.13 -5.59 19.77
N ALA A 64 11.13 -6.23 19.18
CA ALA A 64 11.27 -6.82 17.84
C ALA A 64 11.39 -5.72 16.77
N ALA A 65 10.62 -4.64 16.87
CA ALA A 65 10.73 -3.48 15.99
C ALA A 65 12.17 -2.91 16.01
N GLU A 66 12.69 -2.64 17.20
CA GLU A 66 14.05 -2.13 17.41
C GLU A 66 15.13 -3.07 16.86
N LEU A 67 15.05 -4.36 17.19
CA LEU A 67 15.99 -5.38 16.72
C LEU A 67 16.01 -5.49 15.19
N LEU A 68 14.84 -5.39 14.57
CA LEU A 68 14.66 -5.57 13.14
C LEU A 68 14.91 -4.29 12.33
N GLY A 69 15.15 -3.16 13.00
CA GLY A 69 15.31 -1.86 12.34
C GLY A 69 14.05 -1.42 11.59
N VAL A 70 12.87 -1.82 12.07
CA VAL A 70 11.58 -1.45 11.47
C VAL A 70 10.73 -0.73 12.50
N ASP A 71 9.93 0.21 12.05
CA ASP A 71 8.97 0.89 12.91
C ASP A 71 7.88 -0.08 13.40
N GLU A 72 7.51 0.03 14.67
CA GLU A 72 6.52 -0.83 15.31
C GLU A 72 5.13 -0.70 14.67
N ALA A 73 4.72 0.50 14.25
CA ALA A 73 3.48 0.74 13.53
C ALA A 73 3.47 -0.05 12.22
N ARG A 74 4.59 -0.12 11.48
CA ARG A 74 4.71 -0.95 10.28
C ARG A 74 4.47 -2.43 10.58
N LEU A 75 5.00 -2.94 11.69
CA LEU A 75 4.74 -4.31 12.14
C LEU A 75 3.28 -4.53 12.54
N ARG A 76 2.64 -3.53 13.13
CA ARG A 76 1.20 -3.55 13.46
C ARG A 76 0.29 -3.41 12.25
N GLY A 77 0.84 -3.08 11.07
CA GLY A 77 0.04 -2.78 9.88
C GLY A 77 -0.56 -1.38 9.88
N VAL A 78 -0.14 -0.57 10.85
CA VAL A 78 -0.37 0.87 10.84
C VAL A 78 0.67 1.45 9.88
N PRO A 79 0.26 2.02 8.75
CA PRO A 79 1.23 2.61 7.85
C PRO A 79 1.97 3.72 8.57
N VAL A 80 3.30 3.61 8.59
CA VAL A 80 4.16 4.68 9.08
C VAL A 80 4.11 5.75 8.02
N LEU A 81 3.76 6.97 8.40
CA LEU A 81 3.94 8.12 7.53
C LEU A 81 5.39 8.08 7.05
N ALA A 82 5.62 8.11 5.73
CA ALA A 82 6.93 8.54 5.26
C ALA A 82 7.26 9.84 6.00
N GLU A 83 8.48 10.02 6.50
CA GLU A 83 8.87 11.25 7.21
C GLU A 83 8.38 12.47 6.41
N GLY A 84 7.36 13.18 6.93
CA GLY A 84 6.64 14.23 6.20
C GLY A 84 5.11 14.11 6.22
N GLY A 85 4.41 15.17 5.79
CA GLY A 85 2.95 15.15 5.64
C GLY A 85 2.48 14.26 4.49
N TRP A 86 1.20 13.88 4.44
CA TRP A 86 0.65 13.00 3.39
C TRP A 86 0.74 13.56 1.96
N ARG A 87 1.03 14.87 1.83
CA ARG A 87 1.33 15.56 0.56
C ARG A 87 2.78 15.49 0.13
N GLU A 88 3.68 14.98 0.97
CA GLU A 88 5.12 14.96 0.69
C GLU A 88 5.53 13.62 0.08
N PHE A 89 6.15 13.65 -1.10
CA PHE A 89 6.55 12.46 -1.84
C PHE A 89 8.07 12.40 -2.00
N PRO A 90 8.82 12.12 -0.91
CA PRO A 90 10.26 11.94 -1.03
C PRO A 90 10.59 10.76 -1.95
N PRO A 91 11.76 10.72 -2.59
CA PRO A 91 12.18 9.60 -3.42
C PRO A 91 12.04 8.27 -2.68
N LEU A 92 11.36 7.29 -3.29
CA LEU A 92 11.32 5.93 -2.74
C LEU A 92 12.66 5.26 -2.97
N ARG A 93 13.22 4.70 -1.90
CA ARG A 93 14.40 3.84 -2.01
C ARG A 93 13.94 2.40 -2.21
N LEU A 94 14.07 1.93 -3.44
CA LEU A 94 13.88 0.53 -3.79
C LEU A 94 15.24 -0.17 -3.77
N ASP A 95 15.28 -1.44 -3.35
CA ASP A 95 16.47 -2.25 -3.57
C ASP A 95 16.72 -2.43 -5.08
N PRO A 96 17.97 -2.68 -5.51
CA PRO A 96 18.29 -2.73 -6.94
C PRO A 96 17.44 -3.72 -7.76
N PRO A 97 17.20 -4.97 -7.30
CA PRO A 97 16.25 -5.86 -7.98
C PRO A 97 14.85 -5.28 -8.17
N LEU A 98 14.30 -4.63 -7.13
CA LEU A 98 12.95 -4.10 -7.16
C LEU A 98 12.83 -2.84 -8.04
N ALA A 99 13.86 -1.99 -8.05
CA ALA A 99 13.98 -0.87 -8.99
C ALA A 99 14.05 -1.38 -10.44
N GLY A 100 14.92 -2.36 -10.71
CA GLY A 100 15.04 -2.96 -12.03
C GLY A 100 13.76 -3.68 -12.49
N ALA A 101 13.01 -4.27 -11.55
CA ALA A 101 11.71 -4.87 -11.82
C ALA A 101 10.65 -3.82 -12.18
N LEU A 102 10.59 -2.71 -11.44
CA LEU A 102 9.68 -1.60 -11.74
C LEU A 102 9.93 -1.06 -13.15
N GLU A 103 11.19 -0.76 -13.48
CA GLU A 103 11.58 -0.28 -14.81
C GLU A 103 11.21 -1.30 -15.91
N ALA A 104 11.56 -2.58 -15.72
CA ALA A 104 11.27 -3.62 -16.70
C ALA A 104 9.76 -3.83 -16.90
N PHE A 105 8.96 -3.80 -15.83
CA PHE A 105 7.51 -3.98 -15.92
C PHE A 105 6.81 -2.78 -16.55
N VAL A 106 7.27 -1.55 -16.28
CA VAL A 106 6.72 -0.34 -16.91
C VAL A 106 7.00 -0.34 -18.42
N GLU A 107 8.20 -0.75 -18.83
CA GLU A 107 8.62 -0.72 -20.24
C GLU A 107 8.07 -1.91 -21.05
N LEU A 108 8.14 -3.12 -20.50
CA LEU A 108 7.89 -4.37 -21.24
C LEU A 108 6.56 -5.05 -20.85
N GLY A 109 5.88 -4.56 -19.80
CA GLY A 109 4.78 -5.26 -19.14
C GLY A 109 5.27 -6.47 -18.32
N TYR A 110 4.46 -6.94 -17.37
CA TYR A 110 4.87 -8.05 -16.49
C TYR A 110 5.20 -9.32 -17.28
N HIS A 111 4.36 -9.70 -18.26
CA HIS A 111 4.58 -10.92 -19.03
C HIS A 111 5.75 -10.81 -20.00
N GLY A 112 6.02 -9.62 -20.55
CA GLY A 112 7.14 -9.38 -21.47
C GLY A 112 8.50 -9.33 -20.76
N ALA A 113 8.55 -8.81 -19.53
CA ALA A 113 9.78 -8.74 -18.76
C ALA A 113 10.28 -10.11 -18.30
N THR A 114 11.59 -10.34 -18.42
CA THR A 114 12.28 -11.54 -17.91
C THR A 114 13.14 -11.23 -16.68
N ILE A 115 13.50 -12.25 -15.91
CA ILE A 115 14.47 -12.08 -14.80
C ILE A 115 15.83 -11.57 -15.31
N ARG A 116 16.20 -11.88 -16.55
CA ARG A 116 17.43 -11.37 -17.16
C ARG A 116 17.36 -9.85 -17.41
N ASP A 117 16.20 -9.36 -17.85
CA ASP A 117 15.96 -7.92 -18.04
C ASP A 117 16.06 -7.15 -16.72
N ILE A 118 15.53 -7.76 -15.65
CA ILE A 118 15.58 -7.21 -14.29
C ILE A 118 17.01 -7.21 -13.75
N ALA A 119 17.74 -8.32 -13.91
CA ALA A 119 19.13 -8.44 -13.47
C ALA A 119 20.03 -7.40 -14.16
N ALA A 120 19.84 -7.21 -15.48
CA ALA A 120 20.58 -6.20 -16.24
C ALA A 120 20.34 -4.78 -15.73
N ARG A 121 19.08 -4.40 -15.47
CA ARG A 121 18.73 -3.08 -14.91
C ARG A 121 19.22 -2.90 -13.48
N ALA A 122 19.15 -3.95 -12.67
CA ALA A 122 19.65 -3.96 -11.31
C ALA A 122 21.18 -4.00 -11.19
N SER A 123 21.92 -4.13 -12.31
CA SER A 123 23.37 -4.37 -12.33
C SER A 123 23.79 -5.60 -11.50
N LEU A 124 22.99 -6.66 -11.57
CA LEU A 124 23.18 -7.93 -10.87
C LEU A 124 23.28 -9.10 -11.85
N SER A 125 23.79 -10.24 -11.36
CA SER A 125 23.63 -11.51 -12.05
C SER A 125 22.23 -12.08 -11.83
N VAL A 126 21.76 -12.95 -12.73
CA VAL A 126 20.47 -13.67 -12.55
C VAL A 126 20.44 -14.46 -11.23
N PRO A 127 21.48 -15.24 -10.85
CA PRO A 127 21.53 -15.84 -9.52
C PRO A 127 21.49 -14.82 -8.37
N GLY A 128 22.09 -13.63 -8.57
CA GLY A 128 22.04 -12.54 -7.60
C GLY A 128 20.61 -12.02 -7.37
N VAL A 129 19.80 -11.90 -8.42
CA VAL A 129 18.36 -11.56 -8.27
C VAL A 129 17.63 -12.66 -7.51
N TYR A 130 17.82 -13.93 -7.89
CA TYR A 130 17.16 -15.07 -7.24
C TYR A 130 17.54 -15.25 -5.76
N HIS A 131 18.72 -14.80 -5.36
CA HIS A 131 19.14 -14.81 -3.96
C HIS A 131 18.25 -13.91 -3.09
N HIS A 132 17.77 -12.78 -3.63
CA HIS A 132 16.90 -11.85 -2.90
C HIS A 132 15.41 -12.14 -3.16
N TRP A 133 15.07 -12.48 -4.39
CA TRP A 133 13.70 -12.61 -4.88
C TRP A 133 13.53 -13.94 -5.61
N PRO A 134 12.92 -14.96 -4.97
CA PRO A 134 12.85 -16.32 -5.51
C PRO A 134 12.14 -16.40 -6.87
N THR A 135 11.16 -15.52 -7.13
CA THR A 135 10.39 -15.51 -8.37
C THR A 135 10.13 -14.10 -8.89
N LYS A 136 9.78 -13.99 -10.17
CA LYS A 136 9.26 -12.75 -10.78
C LYS A 136 7.95 -12.30 -10.13
N GLN A 137 7.16 -13.26 -9.63
CA GLN A 137 5.91 -13.02 -8.94
C GLN A 137 6.15 -12.27 -7.62
N ASP A 138 7.16 -12.67 -6.85
CA ASP A 138 7.51 -12.03 -5.57
C ASP A 138 7.89 -10.55 -5.77
N LEU A 139 8.60 -10.21 -6.85
CA LEU A 139 8.92 -8.83 -7.22
C LEU A 139 7.65 -8.01 -7.54
N LEU A 140 6.72 -8.58 -8.32
CA LEU A 140 5.46 -7.91 -8.64
C LEU A 140 4.62 -7.68 -7.37
N VAL A 141 4.53 -8.68 -6.49
CA VAL A 141 3.81 -8.55 -5.21
C VAL A 141 4.42 -7.47 -4.35
N ALA A 142 5.75 -7.45 -4.22
CA ALA A 142 6.43 -6.44 -3.43
C ALA A 142 6.17 -5.01 -3.96
N LEU A 143 6.19 -4.80 -5.28
CA LEU A 143 5.85 -3.50 -5.88
C LEU A 143 4.40 -3.10 -5.59
N LEU A 144 3.46 -4.04 -5.70
CA LEU A 144 2.05 -3.77 -5.46
C LEU A 144 1.74 -3.55 -3.98
N ASP A 145 2.41 -4.27 -3.08
CA ASP A 145 2.32 -4.04 -1.63
C ASP A 145 2.84 -2.65 -1.28
N LEU A 146 4.02 -2.26 -1.79
CA LEU A 146 4.54 -0.89 -1.62
C LEU A 146 3.57 0.16 -2.17
N THR A 147 2.94 -0.12 -3.31
CA THR A 147 1.97 0.77 -3.94
C THR A 147 0.78 1.00 -3.01
N MET A 148 0.19 -0.08 -2.51
CA MET A 148 -1.02 -0.02 -1.70
C MET A 148 -0.75 0.52 -0.29
N ASP A 149 0.37 0.15 0.33
CA ASP A 149 0.76 0.63 1.65
C ASP A 149 0.99 2.15 1.65
N ASP A 150 1.73 2.69 0.66
CA ASP A 150 1.98 4.14 0.53
C ASP A 150 0.68 4.90 0.27
N LEU A 151 -0.17 4.40 -0.64
CA LEU A 151 -1.44 5.05 -0.98
C LEU A 151 -2.41 5.07 0.23
N LEU A 152 -2.63 3.94 0.89
CA LEU A 152 -3.56 3.88 2.02
C LEU A 152 -3.06 4.66 3.23
N SER A 153 -1.75 4.65 3.49
CA SER A 153 -1.13 5.50 4.52
C SER A 153 -1.56 6.95 4.36
N ARG A 154 -1.32 7.48 3.16
CA ARG A 154 -1.58 8.87 2.82
C ARG A 154 -3.07 9.18 2.83
N ALA A 155 -3.90 8.29 2.29
CA ALA A 155 -5.34 8.48 2.25
C ALA A 155 -5.95 8.53 3.66
N ARG A 156 -5.52 7.63 4.56
CA ARG A 156 -5.98 7.62 5.96
C ARG A 156 -5.53 8.89 6.70
N ALA A 157 -4.30 9.34 6.50
CA ALA A 157 -3.81 10.60 7.08
C ALA A 157 -4.56 11.83 6.53
N ALA A 158 -4.74 11.90 5.21
CA ALA A 158 -5.49 12.96 4.54
C ALA A 158 -6.94 13.05 5.04
N ARG A 159 -7.58 11.91 5.28
CA ARG A 159 -8.94 11.82 5.86
C ARG A 159 -8.97 12.23 7.33
N ALA A 160 -7.93 11.92 8.10
CA ALA A 160 -7.85 12.25 9.52
C ALA A 160 -7.65 13.76 9.79
N GLU A 161 -6.99 14.47 8.87
CA GLU A 161 -6.78 15.93 8.95
C GLU A 161 -8.00 16.76 8.51
N ALA A 162 -9.08 16.14 8.05
CA ALA A 162 -10.21 16.81 7.42
C ALA A 162 -11.51 16.74 8.22
N ASP A 163 -12.28 17.85 8.16
CA ASP A 163 -13.50 18.05 8.92
C ASP A 163 -14.76 17.89 8.05
N GLY A 164 -15.48 16.79 8.27
CA GLY A 164 -16.73 16.49 7.58
C GLY A 164 -16.55 15.88 6.18
N PRO A 165 -17.65 15.41 5.57
CA PRO A 165 -17.59 14.55 4.40
C PRO A 165 -17.06 15.24 3.13
N VAL A 166 -17.37 16.52 2.95
CA VAL A 166 -16.89 17.26 1.77
C VAL A 166 -15.38 17.47 1.84
N ASP A 167 -14.85 17.93 2.98
CA ASP A 167 -13.40 18.14 3.13
C ASP A 167 -12.65 16.79 3.05
N ARG A 168 -13.14 15.75 3.73
CA ARG A 168 -12.53 14.39 3.64
C ARG A 168 -12.53 13.86 2.23
N PHE A 169 -13.64 13.97 1.50
CA PHE A 169 -13.71 13.61 0.09
C PHE A 169 -12.69 14.41 -0.74
N THR A 170 -12.64 15.74 -0.57
CA THR A 170 -11.66 16.60 -1.23
C THR A 170 -10.22 16.16 -0.96
N ARG A 171 -9.86 15.84 0.29
CA ARG A 171 -8.52 15.37 0.65
C ARG A 171 -8.20 14.00 0.08
N LEU A 172 -9.16 13.07 0.05
CA LEU A 172 -8.99 11.75 -0.57
C LEU A 172 -8.73 11.87 -2.08
N VAL A 173 -9.46 12.75 -2.78
CA VAL A 173 -9.25 13.01 -4.21
C VAL A 173 -7.90 13.68 -4.46
N GLU A 174 -7.54 14.68 -3.64
CA GLU A 174 -6.22 15.32 -3.68
C GLU A 174 -5.11 14.30 -3.49
N CYS A 175 -5.22 13.43 -2.47
CA CYS A 175 -4.28 12.36 -2.19
C CYS A 175 -4.13 11.39 -3.36
N LEU A 176 -5.24 10.92 -3.94
CA LEU A 176 -5.22 10.04 -5.11
C LEU A 176 -4.50 10.69 -6.30
N ALA A 177 -4.84 11.94 -6.61
CA ALA A 177 -4.24 12.65 -7.74
C ALA A 177 -2.73 12.92 -7.53
N LEU A 178 -2.33 13.36 -6.34
CA LEU A 178 -0.92 13.56 -6.00
C LEU A 178 -0.15 12.24 -6.04
N TYR A 179 -0.71 11.16 -5.48
CA TYR A 179 -0.07 9.85 -5.50
C TYR A 179 0.16 9.38 -6.94
N HIS A 180 -0.86 9.42 -7.79
CA HIS A 180 -0.75 8.91 -9.17
C HIS A 180 0.11 9.79 -10.10
N THR A 181 0.44 11.02 -9.69
CA THR A 181 1.39 11.88 -10.42
C THR A 181 2.82 11.77 -9.87
N HIS A 182 3.01 11.72 -8.55
CA HIS A 182 4.34 11.56 -7.92
C HIS A 182 4.87 10.12 -7.94
N ARG A 183 4.01 9.12 -7.74
CA ARG A 183 4.32 7.68 -7.79
C ARG A 183 3.88 7.04 -9.10
N ARG A 184 3.95 7.80 -10.21
CA ARG A 184 3.37 7.44 -11.51
C ARG A 184 3.66 6.00 -11.95
N GLU A 185 4.91 5.56 -11.89
CA GLU A 185 5.32 4.22 -12.33
C GLU A 185 4.70 3.11 -11.46
N LEU A 186 4.73 3.27 -10.13
CA LEU A 186 4.05 2.35 -9.21
C LEU A 186 2.53 2.36 -9.41
N GLY A 187 1.95 3.56 -9.59
CA GLY A 187 0.54 3.73 -9.90
C GLY A 187 0.14 3.04 -11.21
N PHE A 188 1.00 3.10 -12.23
CA PHE A 188 0.81 2.42 -13.51
C PHE A 188 0.81 0.90 -13.33
N ILE A 189 1.83 0.33 -12.67
CA ILE A 189 1.89 -1.12 -12.36
C ILE A 189 0.66 -1.56 -11.56
N GLY A 190 0.26 -0.76 -10.57
CA GLY A 190 -0.97 -0.96 -9.82
C GLY A 190 -2.22 -1.06 -10.71
N ALA A 191 -2.32 -0.25 -11.75
CA ALA A 191 -3.47 -0.27 -12.65
C ALA A 191 -3.39 -1.41 -13.67
N SER A 192 -2.20 -1.70 -14.22
CA SER A 192 -2.04 -2.57 -15.40
C SER A 192 -1.75 -4.05 -15.08
N GLU A 193 -1.06 -4.32 -13.96
CA GLU A 193 -0.50 -5.66 -13.67
C GLU A 193 -1.23 -6.44 -12.57
N MET A 194 -2.31 -5.88 -11.99
CA MET A 194 -3.19 -6.61 -11.04
C MET A 194 -3.72 -7.94 -11.61
N ARG A 195 -3.93 -7.99 -12.93
CA ARG A 195 -4.36 -9.20 -13.66
C ARG A 195 -3.32 -10.32 -13.67
N SER A 196 -2.07 -10.00 -13.37
CA SER A 196 -0.93 -10.93 -13.40
C SER A 196 -0.57 -11.48 -12.02
N LEU A 197 -1.29 -11.04 -10.97
CA LEU A 197 -1.16 -11.63 -9.64
C LEU A 197 -1.76 -13.03 -9.59
N GLU A 198 -1.03 -13.92 -8.92
CA GLU A 198 -1.51 -15.26 -8.58
C GLU A 198 -2.20 -15.25 -7.21
N GLU A 199 -3.06 -16.25 -6.98
CA GLU A 199 -3.64 -16.43 -5.65
C GLU A 199 -2.60 -16.95 -4.65
N PRO A 200 -2.65 -16.54 -3.36
CA PRO A 200 -3.70 -15.74 -2.71
C PRO A 200 -3.47 -14.21 -2.78
N ASN A 201 -2.38 -13.75 -3.39
CA ASN A 201 -1.99 -12.34 -3.38
C ASN A 201 -2.97 -11.45 -4.16
N ARG A 202 -3.59 -11.98 -5.22
CA ARG A 202 -4.63 -11.27 -5.98
C ARG A 202 -5.82 -10.90 -5.09
N ILE A 203 -6.39 -11.85 -4.34
CA ILE A 203 -7.49 -11.57 -3.39
C ILE A 203 -7.06 -10.54 -2.35
N ARG A 204 -5.89 -10.73 -1.74
CA ARG A 204 -5.36 -9.84 -0.70
C ARG A 204 -5.24 -8.40 -1.21
N ILE A 205 -4.54 -8.17 -2.31
CA ILE A 205 -4.30 -6.83 -2.85
C ILE A 205 -5.61 -6.21 -3.39
N ALA A 206 -6.52 -7.02 -3.94
CA ALA A 206 -7.85 -6.54 -4.32
C ALA A 206 -8.65 -6.03 -3.12
N ALA A 207 -8.61 -6.71 -1.96
CA ALA A 207 -9.27 -6.25 -0.74
C ALA A 207 -8.73 -4.89 -0.29
N VAL A 208 -7.41 -4.68 -0.38
CA VAL A 208 -6.76 -3.42 -0.03
C VAL A 208 -7.19 -2.29 -0.98
N ARG A 209 -7.39 -2.56 -2.28
CA ARG A 209 -7.96 -1.59 -3.23
C ARG A 209 -9.41 -1.23 -2.92
N GLN A 210 -10.20 -2.21 -2.49
CA GLN A 210 -11.57 -1.96 -2.07
C GLN A 210 -11.64 -1.06 -0.85
N GLU A 211 -10.67 -1.14 0.07
CA GLU A 211 -10.60 -0.21 1.19
C GLU A 211 -10.47 1.25 0.74
N MET A 212 -9.59 1.53 -0.23
CA MET A 212 -9.44 2.87 -0.79
C MET A 212 -10.75 3.36 -1.44
N GLN A 213 -11.43 2.49 -2.20
CA GLN A 213 -12.71 2.81 -2.81
C GLN A 213 -13.78 3.09 -1.75
N HIS A 214 -13.86 2.24 -0.71
CA HIS A 214 -14.83 2.41 0.38
C HIS A 214 -14.62 3.71 1.15
N MET A 215 -13.38 4.15 1.39
CA MET A 215 -13.13 5.45 2.02
C MET A 215 -13.75 6.60 1.20
N VAL A 216 -13.70 6.55 -0.13
CA VAL A 216 -14.32 7.57 -0.98
C VAL A 216 -15.84 7.40 -1.01
N ASP A 217 -16.34 6.17 -1.13
CA ASP A 217 -17.78 5.86 -1.10
C ASP A 217 -18.44 6.40 0.17
N ASP A 218 -17.83 6.17 1.33
CA ASP A 218 -18.33 6.58 2.64
C ASP A 218 -18.56 8.10 2.71
N GLU A 219 -17.58 8.89 2.24
CA GLU A 219 -17.67 10.35 2.31
C GLU A 219 -18.70 10.90 1.31
N VAL A 220 -18.85 10.29 0.13
CA VAL A 220 -19.90 10.71 -0.83
C VAL A 220 -21.28 10.33 -0.31
N VAL A 221 -21.47 9.12 0.23
CA VAL A 221 -22.73 8.66 0.81
C VAL A 221 -23.14 9.54 1.99
N GLU A 222 -22.19 9.85 2.89
CA GLU A 222 -22.43 10.71 4.04
C GLU A 222 -22.71 12.17 3.61
N GLY A 223 -21.97 12.68 2.61
CA GLY A 223 -22.22 13.99 2.01
C GLY A 223 -23.64 14.10 1.45
N CYS A 224 -24.12 13.08 0.74
CA CYS A 224 -25.50 13.01 0.25
C CYS A 224 -26.52 12.91 1.38
N ARG A 225 -26.28 12.07 2.39
CA ARG A 225 -27.14 11.94 3.56
C ARG A 225 -27.32 13.27 4.30
N ARG A 226 -26.28 14.10 4.33
CA ARG A 226 -26.28 15.44 4.95
C ARG A 226 -26.77 16.57 4.03
N GLY A 227 -27.12 16.28 2.78
CA GLY A 227 -27.53 17.30 1.81
C GLY A 227 -26.40 18.20 1.33
N LEU A 228 -25.13 17.81 1.54
CA LEU A 228 -23.94 18.55 1.12
C LEU A 228 -23.48 18.16 -0.30
N MET A 229 -23.92 16.99 -0.78
CA MET A 229 -23.69 16.50 -2.13
C MET A 229 -25.02 16.01 -2.71
N ALA A 230 -25.25 16.21 -4.00
CA ALA A 230 -26.57 16.01 -4.61
C ALA A 230 -26.58 14.99 -5.77
N THR A 231 -25.52 14.19 -5.92
CA THR A 231 -25.54 13.10 -6.91
C THR A 231 -26.63 12.07 -6.58
N PRO A 232 -27.44 11.64 -7.57
CA PRO A 232 -28.43 10.58 -7.35
C PRO A 232 -27.81 9.18 -7.30
N LEU A 233 -26.51 9.06 -7.63
CA LEU A 233 -25.78 7.79 -7.71
C LEU A 233 -24.47 7.89 -6.92
N PRO A 234 -24.51 7.88 -5.56
CA PRO A 234 -23.33 8.16 -4.73
C PRO A 234 -22.15 7.21 -4.99
N LYS A 235 -22.40 5.90 -5.07
CA LYS A 235 -21.35 4.90 -5.25
C LYS A 235 -20.76 4.91 -6.65
N GLU A 236 -21.60 5.11 -7.67
CA GLU A 236 -21.15 5.22 -9.05
C GLU A 236 -20.34 6.51 -9.27
N ALA A 237 -20.77 7.62 -8.67
CA ALA A 237 -20.03 8.88 -8.69
C ALA A 237 -18.66 8.74 -8.00
N ALA A 238 -18.61 8.14 -6.81
CA ALA A 238 -17.37 7.85 -6.10
C ALA A 238 -16.43 6.95 -6.93
N ARG A 239 -16.96 5.88 -7.53
CA ARG A 239 -16.19 5.00 -8.43
C ARG A 239 -15.65 5.73 -9.66
N ALA A 240 -16.45 6.61 -10.26
CA ALA A 240 -16.02 7.41 -11.41
C ALA A 240 -14.87 8.35 -11.03
N VAL A 241 -14.94 8.97 -9.85
CA VAL A 241 -13.89 9.85 -9.32
C VAL A 241 -12.60 9.08 -9.04
N VAL A 242 -12.66 7.93 -8.37
CA VAL A 242 -11.48 7.08 -8.15
C VAL A 242 -10.88 6.65 -9.49
N THR A 243 -11.72 6.22 -10.44
CA THR A 243 -11.29 5.82 -11.78
C THR A 243 -10.56 6.95 -12.50
N LEU A 244 -11.13 8.16 -12.46
CA LEU A 244 -10.52 9.38 -13.01
C LEU A 244 -9.09 9.55 -12.48
N CYS A 245 -8.89 9.52 -11.16
CA CYS A 245 -7.56 9.66 -10.56
C CYS A 245 -6.61 8.51 -10.92
N THR A 246 -7.07 7.26 -10.89
CA THR A 246 -6.22 6.08 -11.18
C THR A 246 -5.78 6.00 -12.64
N ALA A 247 -6.46 6.72 -13.55
CA ALA A 247 -6.08 6.83 -14.95
C ALA A 247 -4.95 7.83 -15.21
N LEU A 248 -4.62 8.71 -14.25
CA LEU A 248 -3.56 9.73 -14.38
C LEU A 248 -2.21 9.17 -14.88
N PRO A 249 -1.72 8.00 -14.41
CA PRO A 249 -0.42 7.50 -14.84
C PRO A 249 -0.35 7.15 -16.33
N GLN A 250 -1.49 6.98 -17.00
CA GLN A 250 -1.55 6.61 -18.41
C GLN A 250 -1.29 7.78 -19.36
N TRP A 251 -1.53 9.02 -18.92
CA TRP A 251 -1.49 10.19 -19.81
C TRP A 251 -0.73 11.38 -19.22
N TRP A 252 -0.66 11.53 -17.90
CA TRP A 252 0.09 12.63 -17.28
C TRP A 252 1.59 12.39 -17.40
N SER A 253 2.34 13.48 -17.65
CA SER A 253 3.80 13.45 -17.80
C SER A 253 4.45 14.55 -16.96
N PRO A 254 5.55 14.26 -16.24
CA PRO A 254 6.31 15.27 -15.51
C PRO A 254 6.99 16.30 -16.42
N LYS A 255 7.14 15.99 -17.72
CA LYS A 255 7.62 16.93 -18.75
C LYS A 255 6.50 17.77 -19.37
N GLY A 256 5.26 17.50 -18.99
CA GLY A 256 4.07 18.20 -19.46
C GLY A 256 3.87 19.56 -18.78
N PRO A 257 2.82 20.30 -19.17
CA PRO A 257 2.62 21.68 -18.73
C PRO A 257 2.04 21.82 -17.32
N SER A 258 1.58 20.73 -16.68
CA SER A 258 0.86 20.78 -15.40
C SER A 258 1.63 20.03 -14.31
N SER A 259 1.93 20.72 -13.21
CA SER A 259 2.52 20.10 -12.02
C SER A 259 1.55 19.14 -11.34
N PRO A 260 2.03 18.17 -10.54
CA PRO A 260 1.20 17.30 -9.71
C PRO A 260 0.14 18.06 -8.90
N GLU A 261 0.52 19.17 -8.27
CA GLU A 261 -0.35 19.99 -7.41
C GLU A 261 -1.41 20.71 -8.24
N THR A 262 -1.07 21.12 -9.47
CA THR A 262 -2.02 21.73 -10.39
C THR A 262 -3.06 20.73 -10.84
N VAL A 263 -2.63 19.51 -11.20
CA VAL A 263 -3.53 18.41 -11.56
C VAL A 263 -4.43 18.02 -10.39
N ALA A 264 -3.87 17.90 -9.18
CA ALA A 264 -4.64 17.57 -7.99
C ALA A 264 -5.76 18.59 -7.73
N ARG A 265 -5.47 19.90 -7.82
CA ARG A 265 -6.49 20.96 -7.69
C ARG A 265 -7.59 20.85 -8.75
N GLN A 266 -7.22 20.57 -10.01
CA GLN A 266 -8.20 20.40 -11.10
C GLN A 266 -9.09 19.18 -10.86
N TYR A 267 -8.50 18.06 -10.45
CA TYR A 267 -9.20 16.81 -10.21
C TYR A 267 -10.14 16.89 -9.01
N VAL A 268 -9.77 17.62 -7.96
CA VAL A 268 -10.69 17.99 -6.88
C VAL A 268 -11.89 18.76 -7.42
N GLY A 269 -11.66 19.75 -8.29
CA GLY A 269 -12.75 20.49 -8.94
C GLY A 269 -13.70 19.58 -9.71
N PHE A 270 -13.17 18.74 -10.59
CA PHE A 270 -13.97 17.77 -11.35
C PHE A 270 -14.73 16.81 -10.45
N ALA A 271 -14.10 16.33 -9.38
CA ALA A 271 -14.72 15.41 -8.44
C ALA A 271 -15.89 16.05 -7.69
N LEU A 272 -15.74 17.31 -7.24
CA LEU A 272 -16.81 18.08 -6.60
C LEU A 272 -18.00 18.31 -7.54
N ASP A 273 -17.74 18.54 -8.84
CA ASP A 273 -18.79 18.66 -9.85
C ASP A 273 -19.52 17.32 -10.07
N VAL A 274 -18.78 16.20 -10.16
CA VAL A 274 -19.34 14.84 -10.32
C VAL A 274 -20.28 14.47 -9.17
N VAL A 275 -19.91 14.78 -7.92
CA VAL A 275 -20.76 14.51 -6.75
C VAL A 275 -21.84 15.58 -6.53
N ARG A 276 -21.85 16.64 -7.35
CA ARG A 276 -22.74 17.79 -7.24
C ARG A 276 -22.68 18.41 -5.85
N CYS A 277 -21.48 18.78 -5.41
CA CYS A 277 -21.29 19.45 -4.14
C CYS A 277 -22.12 20.73 -4.08
N VAL A 278 -22.92 20.87 -3.02
CA VAL A 278 -23.73 22.06 -2.76
C VAL A 278 -22.79 23.15 -2.26
N ARG A 279 -22.78 24.30 -2.93
CA ARG A 279 -21.98 25.47 -2.56
C ARG A 279 -22.72 26.33 -1.56
#